data_AF-A0AAI8A9V7-F1
#
_entry.id   AF-A0AAI8A9V7-F1
#
_cell.length_a   1.000
_cell.length_b   1.000
_cell.length_c   1.000
_cell.angle_alpha   90.00
_cell.angle_beta   90.00
_cell.angle_gamma   90.00
#
_symmetry.space_group_name_H-M   'P 1'
#
loop_
_entity.id
_entity.type
_entity.pdbx_description
1 polymer ?
#
loop_
_entity_poly.entity_id
_entity_poly.type
_entity_poly.pdbx_seq_one_letter_code
_entity_poly.pdbx_strand_id
1 'polypeptide(L)' 'MSKPAIAHAIITDINKGDDMAVTSRVITAFNEPSFKLKIY' A
#
# COMPACT_ATOMS: atom_id res chain seq x y z
N MET A 1 9.48 -0.02 -4.57
CA MET A 1 9.05 -1.40 -4.94
C MET A 1 8.27 -1.32 -6.25
N SER A 2 8.00 -2.40 -6.98
CA SER A 2 7.07 -2.28 -8.11
C SER A 2 5.62 -2.13 -7.59
N LYS A 3 4.79 -1.33 -8.27
CA LYS A 3 3.37 -1.10 -7.92
C LYS A 3 2.55 -2.39 -7.65
N PRO A 4 2.75 -3.49 -8.40
CA PRO A 4 2.08 -4.77 -8.11
C PRO A 4 2.52 -5.42 -6.79
N ALA A 5 3.79 -5.26 -6.40
CA ALA A 5 4.32 -5.88 -5.19
C ALA A 5 3.78 -5.22 -3.91
N ILE A 6 3.60 -3.90 -3.89
CA ILE A 6 3.06 -3.19 -2.72
C ILE A 6 1.57 -3.49 -2.52
N ALA A 7 0.79 -3.62 -3.61
CA ALA A 7 -0.63 -3.98 -3.54
C ALA A 7 -0.82 -5.40 -2.97
N HIS A 8 -0.03 -6.36 -3.44
CA HIS A 8 -0.07 -7.74 -2.91
C HIS A 8 0.26 -7.80 -1.42
N ALA A 9 1.24 -7.01 -0.99
CA ALA A 9 1.63 -6.96 0.41
C ALA A 9 0.55 -6.34 1.31
N ILE A 10 -0.12 -5.27 0.86
CA ILE A 10 -1.25 -4.65 1.58
C ILE A 10 -2.40 -5.66 1.74
N ILE A 11 -2.78 -6.37 0.67
CA ILE A 11 -3.84 -7.39 0.72
C ILE A 11 -3.49 -8.52 1.69
N THR A 12 -2.23 -8.94 1.70
CA THR A 12 -1.75 -9.98 2.62
C THR A 12 -1.91 -9.57 4.08
N ASP A 13 -1.58 -8.32 4.41
CA ASP A 13 -1.66 -7.82 5.78
C ASP A 13 -3.12 -7.58 6.21
N ILE A 14 -3.99 -7.14 5.28
CA ILE A 14 -5.44 -7.08 5.52
C ILE A 14 -5.99 -8.47 5.88
N ASN A 15 -5.63 -9.50 5.11
CA ASN A 15 -6.09 -10.86 5.35
C ASN A 15 -5.60 -11.44 6.70
N LYS A 16 -4.52 -10.90 7.25
CA LYS A 16 -3.99 -11.26 8.56
C LYS A 16 -4.60 -10.44 9.70
N GLY A 17 -5.33 -9.37 9.40
CA GLY A 17 -5.79 -8.38 10.37
C GLY A 17 -4.65 -7.56 10.99
N ASP A 18 -3.53 -7.41 10.28
CA ASP A 18 -2.39 -6.61 10.75
C ASP A 18 -2.55 -5.14 10.32
N ASP A 19 -3.44 -4.44 11.01
CA ASP A 19 -3.84 -3.06 10.68
C ASP A 19 -2.66 -2.07 10.74
N MET A 20 -1.67 -2.34 11.59
CA MET A 20 -0.47 -1.52 11.71
C MET A 20 0.42 -1.67 10.48
N ALA A 21 0.62 -2.89 10.00
CA ALA A 21 1.36 -3.15 8.76
C ALA A 21 0.62 -2.58 7.53
N VAL A 22 -0.71 -2.73 7.48
CA VAL A 22 -1.55 -2.12 6.42
C VAL A 22 -1.34 -0.60 6.38
N THR A 23 -1.47 0.06 7.54
CA THR A 23 -1.32 1.53 7.64
C THR A 23 0.07 1.98 7.17
N SER A 24 1.12 1.30 7.63
CA SER A 24 2.51 1.62 7.26
C SER A 24 2.75 1.48 5.75
N ARG A 25 2.23 0.42 5.13
CA ARG A 25 2.39 0.20 3.68
C ARG A 25 1.61 1.17 2.84
N VAL A 26 0.40 1.54 3.27
CA VAL A 26 -0.43 2.54 2.58
C VAL A 26 0.29 3.89 2.58
N ILE A 27 0.77 4.36 3.73
CA ILE A 27 1.55 5.60 3.83
C ILE A 27 2.77 5.56 2.91
N THR A 28 3.52 4.45 2.94
CA THR A 28 4.70 4.26 2.07
C THR A 28 4.32 4.34 0.58
N ALA A 29 3.21 3.72 0.19
CA ALA A 29 2.73 3.74 -1.20
C ALA A 29 2.30 5.13 -1.67
N PHE A 30 1.67 5.93 -0.79
CA PHE A 30 1.30 7.31 -1.08
C PHE A 30 2.50 8.26 -1.12
N ASN A 31 3.54 7.99 -0.33
CA ASN A 31 4.79 8.76 -0.33
C ASN A 31 5.74 8.40 -1.49
N GLU A 32 5.46 7.33 -2.27
CA GLU A 32 6.24 7.02 -3.45
C GLU A 32 6.01 8.11 -4.52
N PRO A 33 7.05 8.81 -5.03
CA PRO A 33 6.88 9.94 -5.97
C PRO A 33 6.14 9.59 -7.27
N SER A 34 6.16 8.31 -7.66
CA SER A 34 5.45 7.76 -8.81
C SER A 34 3.95 7.54 -8.58
N PHE A 35 3.48 7.68 -7.34
CA PHE A 35 2.07 7.57 -7.00
C PHE A 35 1.37 8.89 -7.30
N LYS A 36 0.45 8.88 -8.27
CA LYS A 36 -0.47 9.99 -8.54
C LYS A 36 -1.88 9.52 -8.20
N LEU A 37 -2.49 10.14 -7.20
CA LEU A 37 -3.91 9.95 -6.93
C LEU A 37 -4.69 10.56 -8.10
N LYS A 38 -5.33 9.72 -8.90
CA LYS A 38 -6.21 10.18 -9.96
C LYS A 38 -7.59 10.38 -9.35
N ILE A 39 -7.93 11.62 -9.01
CA ILE A 39 -9.27 12.01 -8.60
C ILE A 39 -10.11 12.06 -9.89
N TYR A 40 -11.17 11.24 -9.95
CA TYR A 40 -12.14 11.21 -11.03
C TYR A 40 -13.33 12.10 -10.70
#